data_AF-A0A2E0CIB5-F1
#
_entry.id   AF-A0A2E0CIB5-F1
#
_cell.length_a   1.000
_cell.length_b   1.000
_cell.length_c   1.000
_cell.angle_alpha   90.00
_cell.angle_beta   90.00
_cell.angle_gamma   90.00
#
_symmetry.space_group_name_H-M   'P 1'
#
loop_
_entity.id
_entity.type
_entity.pdbx_description
1 polymer ?
#
loop_
_entity_poly.entity_id
_entity_poly.type
_entity_poly.pdbx_seq_one_letter_code
_entity_poly.pdbx_strand_id
1 'polypeptide(L)'
;MSRKIVHVVGTGTIGEPLIGLLSDFKDKLGIDEITFHKNSPLTTDRSKVRNLMKRGARLTTHEEKFDGFNSLGLKPEFSTEQAIDRASVVIDCTPKGYGQKNKVDYYEKFLHNTKGFIAQGSEVGFGKMYARGINDEALNIEDDRFIQVVSCNTHNLCTIVKTLALSDGEENLVEGRFNLIRRSNDVSQSNKFVPAPQVGAHGDNVYGTHHAQDAASLFTTLNLDL
;
A
#
# COMPACT_ATOMS: atom_id res chain seq x y z
N MET A 1 23.41 -12.48 -9.73
CA MET A 1 22.27 -12.22 -8.84
C MET A 1 21.07 -11.85 -9.69
N SER A 2 19.86 -12.27 -9.31
CA SER A 2 18.63 -11.75 -9.94
C SER A 2 18.50 -10.25 -9.66
N ARG A 3 18.00 -9.49 -10.64
CA ARG A 3 17.76 -8.05 -10.47
C ARG A 3 16.68 -7.83 -9.41
N LYS A 4 16.91 -6.87 -8.53
CA LYS A 4 15.96 -6.39 -7.51
C LYS A 4 15.08 -5.30 -8.13
N ILE A 5 13.90 -5.71 -8.58
CA ILE A 5 12.94 -4.82 -9.23
C ILE A 5 11.74 -4.61 -8.31
N VAL A 6 11.37 -3.34 -8.06
CA VAL A 6 10.15 -3.00 -7.32
C VAL A 6 9.13 -2.44 -8.31
N HIS A 7 7.97 -3.09 -8.36
CA HIS A 7 6.86 -2.67 -9.20
C HIS A 7 5.75 -2.03 -8.35
N VAL A 8 5.39 -0.78 -8.64
CA VAL A 8 4.32 -0.08 -7.91
C VAL A 8 3.06 0.03 -8.79
N VAL A 9 1.93 -0.48 -8.33
CA VAL A 9 0.67 -0.45 -9.07
C VAL A 9 -0.21 0.69 -8.57
N GLY A 10 -0.46 1.66 -9.45
CA GLY A 10 -1.27 2.84 -9.15
C GLY A 10 -0.44 4.06 -8.76
N THR A 11 -0.82 5.23 -9.27
CA THR A 11 -0.13 6.51 -9.06
C THR A 11 -1.05 7.52 -8.36
N GLY A 12 -1.81 7.04 -7.37
CA GLY A 12 -2.67 7.87 -6.53
C GLY A 12 -1.90 8.56 -5.41
N THR A 13 -2.62 9.02 -4.38
CA THR A 13 -2.06 9.73 -3.22
C THR A 13 -0.88 9.01 -2.56
N ILE A 14 -0.89 7.68 -2.51
CA ILE A 14 0.20 6.88 -1.92
C ILE A 14 1.23 6.49 -2.98
N GLY A 15 0.77 5.95 -4.12
CA GLY A 15 1.66 5.37 -5.11
C GLY A 15 2.60 6.39 -5.76
N GLU A 16 2.12 7.59 -6.11
CA GLU A 16 2.96 8.63 -6.72
C GLU A 16 4.17 9.02 -5.84
N PRO A 17 4.00 9.47 -4.58
CA PRO A 17 5.14 9.83 -3.74
C PRO A 17 6.02 8.62 -3.41
N LEU A 18 5.44 7.42 -3.28
CA LEU A 18 6.22 6.20 -3.07
C LEU A 18 7.15 5.90 -4.24
N ILE A 19 6.66 5.99 -5.49
CA ILE A 19 7.49 5.81 -6.69
C ILE A 19 8.61 6.84 -6.70
N GLY A 20 8.28 8.12 -6.45
CA GLY A 20 9.28 9.19 -6.39
C GLY A 20 10.38 8.92 -5.35
N LEU A 21 9.99 8.55 -4.13
CA LEU A 21 10.93 8.20 -3.05
C LEU A 21 11.79 6.98 -3.42
N LEU A 22 11.18 5.91 -3.91
CA LEU A 22 11.92 4.72 -4.31
C LEU A 22 12.91 5.03 -5.43
N SER A 23 12.53 5.84 -6.41
CA SER A 23 13.43 6.28 -7.49
C SER A 23 14.59 7.12 -6.97
N ASP A 24 14.33 8.08 -6.08
CA ASP A 24 15.35 8.99 -5.55
C ASP A 24 16.35 8.26 -4.63
N PHE A 25 15.92 7.18 -3.97
CA PHE A 25 16.72 6.43 -2.99
C PHE A 25 17.12 5.02 -3.44
N LYS A 26 16.87 4.63 -4.69
CA LYS A 26 17.05 3.24 -5.17
C LYS A 26 18.45 2.68 -4.88
N ASP A 27 19.50 3.47 -5.08
CA ASP A 27 20.88 3.02 -4.90
C ASP A 27 21.19 2.74 -3.42
N LYS A 28 20.69 3.60 -2.52
CA LYS A 28 20.81 3.43 -1.06
C LYS A 28 20.01 2.24 -0.55
N LEU A 29 18.89 1.95 -1.20
CA LEU A 29 18.03 0.80 -0.89
C LEU A 29 18.52 -0.49 -1.56
N GLY A 30 19.53 -0.42 -2.43
CA GLY A 30 20.02 -1.55 -3.21
C GLY A 30 18.96 -2.10 -4.17
N ILE A 31 18.14 -1.23 -4.76
CA ILE A 31 17.12 -1.55 -5.75
C ILE A 31 17.66 -1.21 -7.15
N ASP A 32 17.61 -2.16 -8.07
CA ASP A 32 18.16 -2.00 -9.42
C ASP A 32 17.23 -1.17 -10.31
N GLU A 33 15.92 -1.40 -10.19
CA GLU A 33 14.92 -0.83 -11.10
C GLU A 33 13.59 -0.58 -10.38
N ILE A 34 12.97 0.57 -10.68
CA ILE A 34 11.61 0.91 -10.27
C ILE A 34 10.74 0.94 -11.52
N THR A 35 9.68 0.13 -11.52
CA THR A 35 8.64 0.17 -12.55
C THR A 35 7.32 0.60 -11.91
N PHE A 36 6.45 1.28 -12.64
CA PHE A 36 5.14 1.68 -12.10
C PHE A 36 4.02 1.58 -13.13
N HIS A 37 2.87 1.09 -12.68
CA HIS A 37 1.70 0.89 -13.52
C HIS A 37 0.74 2.08 -13.44
N LYS A 38 0.38 2.64 -14.59
CA LYS A 38 -0.71 3.63 -14.72
C LYS A 38 -1.81 3.07 -15.61
N ASN A 39 -3.01 2.97 -15.05
CA ASN A 39 -4.16 2.38 -15.75
C ASN A 39 -4.69 3.21 -16.94
N SER A 40 -4.65 4.54 -16.88
CA SER A 40 -5.31 5.39 -17.88
C SER A 40 -4.40 6.51 -18.38
N PRO A 41 -4.31 6.72 -19.71
CA PRO A 41 -3.57 7.82 -20.33
C PRO A 41 -4.35 9.13 -20.22
N LEU A 42 -4.21 9.81 -19.10
CA LEU A 42 -4.91 11.09 -18.85
C LEU A 42 -3.95 12.26 -19.06
N THR A 43 -4.35 13.24 -19.87
CA THR A 43 -3.56 14.47 -20.11
C THR A 43 -3.26 15.21 -18.81
N THR A 44 -4.18 15.20 -17.86
CA THR A 44 -4.03 15.82 -16.53
C THR A 44 -2.93 15.16 -15.69
N ASP A 45 -2.64 13.88 -15.92
CA ASP A 45 -1.58 13.14 -15.23
C ASP A 45 -0.22 13.23 -15.95
N ARG A 46 -0.16 13.83 -17.15
CA ARG A 46 1.04 13.81 -18.01
C ARG A 46 2.28 14.36 -17.33
N SER A 47 2.16 15.50 -16.66
CA SER A 47 3.27 16.15 -15.96
C SER A 47 3.82 15.29 -14.83
N LYS A 48 2.93 14.69 -14.03
CA LYS A 48 3.24 13.73 -12.97
C LYS A 48 3.99 12.51 -13.50
N VAL A 49 3.42 11.83 -14.49
CA VAL A 49 4.04 10.62 -15.06
C VAL A 49 5.41 10.94 -15.65
N ARG A 50 5.54 12.06 -16.37
CA ARG A 50 6.83 12.52 -16.91
C ARG A 50 7.85 12.83 -15.81
N ASN A 51 7.41 13.36 -14.67
CA ASN A 51 8.30 13.61 -13.54
C ASN A 51 8.88 12.30 -12.98
N LEU A 52 8.03 11.29 -12.77
CA LEU A 52 8.46 9.96 -12.30
C LEU A 52 9.43 9.31 -13.29
N MET A 53 9.15 9.39 -14.59
CA MET A 53 10.06 8.90 -15.63
C MET A 53 11.40 9.63 -15.63
N LYS A 54 11.40 10.95 -15.42
CA LYS A 54 12.65 11.74 -15.30
C LYS A 54 13.49 11.33 -14.09
N ARG A 55 12.86 10.86 -13.00
CA ARG A 55 13.55 10.29 -11.82
C ARG A 55 14.06 8.87 -12.06
N GLY A 56 13.82 8.28 -13.23
CA GLY A 56 14.29 6.95 -13.60
C GLY A 56 13.29 5.82 -13.34
N ALA A 57 12.04 6.13 -12.97
CA ALA A 57 10.98 5.13 -12.89
C ALA A 57 10.47 4.77 -14.30
N ARG A 58 10.22 3.48 -14.55
CA ARG A 58 9.80 3.00 -15.87
C ARG A 58 8.29 2.80 -15.93
N LEU A 59 7.63 3.43 -16.90
CA LEU A 59 6.18 3.40 -17.04
C LEU A 59 5.72 2.04 -17.59
N THR A 60 4.66 1.49 -17.00
CA THR A 60 3.95 0.30 -17.48
C THR A 60 2.45 0.56 -17.52
N THR A 61 1.75 -0.18 -18.37
CA THR A 61 0.29 -0.11 -18.55
C THR A 61 -0.19 -1.40 -19.20
N HIS A 62 -1.50 -1.58 -19.28
CA HIS A 62 -2.09 -2.59 -20.15
C HIS A 62 -1.71 -2.37 -21.62
N GLU A 63 -1.42 -3.45 -22.33
CA GLU A 63 -0.88 -3.43 -23.70
C GLU A 63 -1.78 -2.64 -24.66
N GLU A 64 -3.09 -2.82 -24.56
CA GLU A 64 -4.09 -2.12 -25.37
C GLU A 64 -4.14 -0.60 -25.15
N LYS A 65 -3.44 -0.09 -24.13
CA LYS A 65 -3.39 1.34 -23.79
C LYS A 65 -2.08 2.02 -24.18
N PHE A 66 -1.12 1.28 -24.77
CA PHE A 66 0.18 1.82 -25.17
C PHE A 66 0.04 3.04 -26.08
N ASP A 67 -0.79 2.94 -27.12
CA ASP A 67 -1.01 4.03 -28.08
C ASP A 67 -1.58 5.28 -27.43
N GLY A 68 -2.48 5.11 -26.45
CA GLY A 68 -3.03 6.22 -25.67
C GLY A 68 -1.94 6.98 -24.91
N PHE A 69 -1.00 6.28 -24.27
CA PHE A 69 0.14 6.94 -23.61
C PHE A 69 1.12 7.54 -24.61
N ASN A 70 1.44 6.83 -25.70
CA ASN A 70 2.34 7.29 -26.74
C ASN A 70 1.84 8.61 -27.37
N SER A 71 0.53 8.76 -27.56
CA SER A 71 -0.09 10.01 -28.04
C SER A 71 0.15 11.21 -27.10
N LEU A 72 0.35 10.96 -25.81
CA LEU A 72 0.70 11.96 -24.80
C LEU A 72 2.23 12.16 -24.68
N GLY A 73 3.03 11.46 -25.50
CA GLY A 73 4.48 11.46 -25.41
C GLY A 73 5.00 10.77 -24.14
N LEU A 74 4.21 9.88 -23.55
CA LEU A 74 4.60 9.01 -22.45
C LEU A 74 4.82 7.62 -23.06
N LYS A 75 6.01 7.05 -22.94
CA LYS A 75 6.34 5.77 -23.59
C LYS A 75 6.34 4.66 -22.53
N PRO A 76 5.29 3.83 -22.44
CA PRO A 76 5.33 2.65 -21.59
C PRO A 76 6.36 1.66 -22.13
N GLU A 77 7.01 0.93 -21.24
CA GLU A 77 8.10 0.01 -21.60
C GLU A 77 7.69 -1.47 -21.50
N PHE A 78 6.69 -1.77 -20.67
CA PHE A 78 6.23 -3.14 -20.39
C PHE A 78 4.72 -3.20 -20.25
N SER A 79 4.13 -4.33 -20.66
CA SER A 79 2.76 -4.66 -20.29
C SER A 79 2.65 -4.93 -18.78
N THR A 80 1.44 -4.92 -18.24
CA THR A 80 1.17 -5.23 -16.82
C THR A 80 1.78 -6.58 -16.41
N GLU A 81 1.57 -7.63 -17.19
CA GLU A 81 2.05 -8.98 -16.88
C GLU A 81 3.58 -9.06 -16.98
N GLN A 82 4.18 -8.46 -18.02
CA GLN A 82 5.63 -8.39 -18.15
C GLN A 82 6.27 -7.65 -16.98
N ALA A 83 5.64 -6.58 -16.49
CA ALA A 83 6.14 -5.81 -15.37
C ALA A 83 6.12 -6.62 -14.07
N ILE A 84 5.05 -7.39 -13.83
CA ILE A 84 4.92 -8.25 -12.65
C ILE A 84 5.87 -9.43 -12.72
N ASP A 85 6.00 -10.10 -13.87
CA ASP A 85 6.92 -11.23 -14.07
C ASP A 85 8.38 -10.88 -13.78
N ARG A 86 8.76 -9.63 -14.04
CA ARG A 86 10.11 -9.12 -13.76
C ARG A 86 10.29 -8.67 -12.30
N ALA A 87 9.21 -8.43 -11.57
CA ALA A 87 9.25 -7.79 -10.27
C ALA A 87 9.74 -8.74 -9.18
N SER A 88 10.67 -8.28 -8.36
CA SER A 88 10.99 -8.95 -7.10
C SER A 88 9.93 -8.70 -6.04
N VAL A 89 9.35 -7.50 -6.01
CA VAL A 89 8.27 -7.11 -5.10
C VAL A 89 7.26 -6.27 -5.85
N VAL A 90 5.98 -6.51 -5.62
CA VAL A 90 4.88 -5.68 -6.14
C VAL A 90 4.22 -4.94 -4.98
N ILE A 91 4.02 -3.63 -5.13
CA ILE A 91 3.34 -2.77 -4.15
C ILE A 91 2.07 -2.21 -4.80
N ASP A 92 0.92 -2.74 -4.41
CA ASP A 92 -0.39 -2.28 -4.83
C ASP A 92 -0.81 -1.06 -4.01
N CYS A 93 -0.99 0.05 -4.73
CA CYS A 93 -1.47 1.34 -4.23
C CYS A 93 -2.79 1.75 -4.92
N THR A 94 -3.56 0.77 -5.42
CA THR A 94 -4.83 0.99 -6.08
C THR A 94 -5.95 1.30 -5.08
N PRO A 95 -7.08 1.88 -5.53
CA PRO A 95 -8.21 2.15 -4.65
C PRO A 95 -8.78 0.87 -4.01
N LYS A 96 -9.54 1.05 -2.91
CA LYS A 96 -10.14 -0.05 -2.16
C LYS A 96 -10.82 -1.09 -3.06
N GLY A 97 -10.48 -2.36 -2.84
CA GLY A 97 -11.03 -3.54 -3.53
C GLY A 97 -10.27 -3.95 -4.79
N TYR A 98 -9.47 -3.07 -5.38
CA TYR A 98 -8.67 -3.41 -6.55
C TYR A 98 -7.44 -4.26 -6.21
N GLY A 99 -6.86 -4.10 -5.02
CA GLY A 99 -5.75 -4.95 -4.58
C GLY A 99 -6.18 -6.41 -4.45
N GLN A 100 -7.34 -6.67 -3.87
CA GLN A 100 -7.94 -8.02 -3.83
C GLN A 100 -8.21 -8.58 -5.22
N LYS A 101 -8.76 -7.74 -6.11
CA LYS A 101 -8.98 -8.16 -7.50
C LYS A 101 -7.67 -8.49 -8.21
N ASN A 102 -6.67 -7.63 -8.11
CA ASN A 102 -5.36 -7.83 -8.72
C ASN A 102 -4.63 -9.04 -8.14
N LYS A 103 -4.89 -9.40 -6.88
CA LYS A 103 -4.37 -10.61 -6.27
C LYS A 103 -4.77 -11.85 -7.06
N VAL A 104 -6.07 -11.99 -7.35
CA VAL A 104 -6.65 -13.11 -8.09
C VAL A 104 -6.32 -13.01 -9.59
N ASP A 105 -6.48 -11.83 -10.17
CA ASP A 105 -6.34 -11.64 -11.61
C ASP A 105 -4.87 -11.73 -12.07
N TYR A 106 -3.91 -11.36 -11.21
CA TYR A 106 -2.49 -11.28 -11.56
C TYR A 106 -1.57 -11.96 -10.55
N TYR A 107 -1.55 -11.51 -9.29
CA TYR A 107 -0.42 -11.78 -8.38
C TYR A 107 -0.21 -13.26 -8.05
N GLU A 108 -1.28 -14.02 -7.86
CA GLU A 108 -1.20 -15.46 -7.60
C GLU A 108 -0.48 -16.23 -8.72
N LYS A 109 -0.54 -15.73 -9.97
CA LYS A 109 0.13 -16.34 -11.14
C LYS A 109 1.65 -16.17 -11.11
N PHE A 110 2.17 -15.21 -10.35
CA PHE A 110 3.59 -14.84 -10.29
C PHE A 110 4.26 -15.22 -8.96
N LEU A 111 3.65 -16.11 -8.18
CA LEU A 111 4.25 -16.63 -6.94
C LEU A 111 5.57 -17.40 -7.18
N HIS A 112 5.83 -17.84 -8.40
CA HIS A 112 7.02 -18.60 -8.75
C HIS A 112 8.30 -17.74 -8.85
N ASN A 113 8.17 -16.42 -9.03
CA ASN A 113 9.31 -15.50 -9.24
C ASN A 113 9.27 -14.18 -8.44
N THR A 114 8.11 -13.79 -7.91
CA THR A 114 7.95 -12.55 -7.13
C THR A 114 8.08 -12.83 -5.64
N LYS A 115 9.01 -12.22 -4.91
CA LYS A 115 9.21 -12.50 -3.46
C LYS A 115 8.00 -12.16 -2.61
N GLY A 116 7.32 -11.05 -2.88
CA GLY A 116 6.15 -10.66 -2.12
C GLY A 116 5.30 -9.60 -2.80
N PHE A 117 4.04 -9.58 -2.40
CA PHE A 117 3.02 -8.63 -2.83
C PHE A 117 2.54 -7.86 -1.61
N ILE A 118 2.46 -6.54 -1.74
CA ILE A 118 2.13 -5.63 -0.65
C ILE A 118 0.91 -4.82 -1.06
N ALA A 119 -0.12 -4.73 -0.21
CA ALA A 119 -1.28 -3.87 -0.43
C ALA A 119 -1.51 -2.90 0.74
N GLN A 120 -2.31 -1.87 0.46
CA GLN A 120 -2.65 -0.84 1.45
C GLN A 120 -3.72 -1.30 2.44
N GLY A 121 -3.88 -0.55 3.53
CA GLY A 121 -4.72 -0.95 4.66
C GLY A 121 -6.21 -1.05 4.38
N SER A 122 -6.67 -0.55 3.23
CA SER A 122 -8.05 -0.72 2.78
C SER A 122 -8.36 -2.14 2.27
N GLU A 123 -7.33 -2.93 1.96
CA GLU A 123 -7.45 -4.29 1.40
C GLU A 123 -7.49 -5.34 2.51
N VAL A 124 -8.51 -5.29 3.37
CA VAL A 124 -8.70 -6.28 4.45
C VAL A 124 -8.69 -7.70 3.88
N GLY A 125 -7.87 -8.58 4.46
CA GLY A 125 -7.70 -9.97 4.05
C GLY A 125 -6.73 -10.18 2.89
N PHE A 126 -5.98 -9.16 2.47
CA PHE A 126 -5.02 -9.30 1.36
C PHE A 126 -3.89 -10.24 1.74
N GLY A 127 -3.44 -10.19 2.99
CA GLY A 127 -2.38 -11.03 3.53
C GLY A 127 -2.12 -10.71 4.99
N LYS A 128 -0.94 -11.04 5.51
CA LYS A 128 -0.57 -10.76 6.90
C LYS A 128 -0.56 -9.26 7.14
N MET A 129 -1.27 -8.81 8.18
CA MET A 129 -1.29 -7.40 8.56
C MET A 129 0.08 -7.00 9.11
N TYR A 130 0.58 -5.86 8.65
CA TYR A 130 1.92 -5.38 8.99
C TYR A 130 1.96 -3.89 9.26
N ALA A 131 2.67 -3.50 10.31
CA ALA A 131 3.02 -2.13 10.62
C ALA A 131 4.46 -2.09 11.13
N ARG A 132 5.33 -1.41 10.36
CA ARG A 132 6.74 -1.26 10.69
C ARG A 132 6.92 -0.71 12.11
N GLY A 133 7.75 -1.36 12.92
CA GLY A 133 8.03 -0.98 14.30
C GLY A 133 6.98 -1.44 15.31
N ILE A 134 5.85 -2.00 14.86
CA ILE A 134 4.80 -2.53 15.73
C ILE A 134 4.90 -4.04 15.85
N ASN A 135 4.86 -4.76 14.73
CA ASN A 135 4.87 -6.23 14.69
C ASN A 135 5.96 -6.75 13.75
N ASP A 136 7.17 -6.19 13.82
CA ASP A 136 8.27 -6.54 12.92
C ASP A 136 8.65 -8.02 13.05
N GLU A 137 8.62 -8.54 14.26
CA GLU A 137 8.88 -9.94 14.62
C GLU A 137 7.81 -10.92 14.10
N ALA A 138 6.60 -10.46 13.75
CA ALA A 138 5.56 -11.30 13.18
C ALA A 138 5.79 -11.66 11.71
N LEU A 139 6.68 -10.93 11.02
CA LEU A 139 6.93 -11.09 9.59
C LEU A 139 7.95 -12.20 9.34
N ASN A 140 7.49 -13.29 8.72
CA ASN A 140 8.33 -14.35 8.21
C ASN A 140 8.57 -14.11 6.71
N ILE A 141 9.77 -13.62 6.38
CA ILE A 141 10.15 -13.19 5.01
C ILE A 141 10.06 -14.33 3.99
N GLU A 142 10.24 -15.58 4.41
CA GLU A 142 10.23 -16.73 3.50
C GLU A 142 8.80 -17.21 3.19
N ASP A 143 7.91 -17.16 4.19
CA ASP A 143 6.55 -17.70 4.07
C ASP A 143 5.49 -16.63 3.74
N ASP A 144 5.67 -15.38 4.21
CA ASP A 144 4.69 -14.32 4.04
C ASP A 144 4.78 -13.66 2.65
N ARG A 145 4.01 -14.22 1.71
CA ARG A 145 4.00 -13.76 0.31
C ARG A 145 3.06 -12.58 0.06
N PHE A 146 2.02 -12.43 0.88
CA PHE A 146 1.07 -11.32 0.78
C PHE A 146 1.04 -10.55 2.10
N ILE A 147 1.24 -9.25 2.00
CA ILE A 147 1.35 -8.36 3.16
C ILE A 147 0.34 -7.23 3.01
N GLN A 148 -0.46 -7.01 4.03
CA GLN A 148 -1.38 -5.87 4.13
C GLN A 148 -0.78 -4.83 5.07
N VAL A 149 -0.23 -3.74 4.53
CA VAL A 149 0.22 -2.62 5.35
C VAL A 149 -1.02 -1.93 5.91
N VAL A 150 -1.16 -1.86 7.23
CA VAL A 150 -2.38 -1.31 7.87
C VAL A 150 -2.60 0.17 7.55
N SER A 151 -3.82 0.67 7.81
CA SER A 151 -4.16 2.07 7.54
C SER A 151 -3.32 3.05 8.38
N CYS A 152 -3.20 4.30 7.94
CA CYS A 152 -2.48 5.33 8.69
C CYS A 152 -2.99 5.51 10.12
N ASN A 153 -4.31 5.49 10.32
CA ASN A 153 -4.92 5.61 11.64
C ASN A 153 -4.69 4.35 12.50
N THR A 154 -4.78 3.16 11.90
CA THR A 154 -4.49 1.89 12.59
C THR A 154 -3.03 1.88 13.06
N HIS A 155 -2.09 2.24 12.19
CA HIS A 155 -0.66 2.31 12.53
C HIS A 155 -0.43 3.29 13.70
N ASN A 156 -1.04 4.48 13.65
CA ASN A 156 -0.93 5.49 14.71
C ASN A 156 -1.51 4.99 16.05
N LEU A 157 -2.70 4.38 16.02
CA LEU A 157 -3.32 3.80 17.21
C LEU A 157 -2.43 2.72 17.81
N CYS A 158 -1.95 1.77 17.00
CA CYS A 158 -1.06 0.71 17.47
C CYS A 158 0.27 1.24 18.00
N THR A 159 0.79 2.35 17.46
CA THR A 159 1.99 3.01 18.00
C THR A 159 1.74 3.50 19.42
N ILE A 160 0.59 4.12 19.68
CA ILE A 160 0.22 4.60 21.01
C ILE A 160 0.07 3.41 21.98
N VAL A 161 -0.66 2.36 21.58
CA VAL A 161 -0.85 1.16 22.40
C VAL A 161 0.49 0.50 22.72
N LYS A 162 1.34 0.28 21.71
CA LYS A 162 2.65 -0.34 21.90
C LYS A 162 3.54 0.49 22.84
N THR A 163 3.50 1.81 22.71
CA THR A 163 4.36 2.70 23.51
C THR A 163 3.88 2.82 24.95
N LEU A 164 2.57 2.95 25.17
CA LEU A 164 2.02 3.27 26.49
C LEU A 164 1.63 2.03 27.31
N ALA A 165 1.14 0.99 26.65
CA ALA A 165 0.67 -0.22 27.33
C ALA A 165 1.71 -1.35 27.24
N LEU A 166 2.28 -1.59 26.05
CA LEU A 166 3.11 -2.78 25.83
C LEU A 166 4.61 -2.58 26.10
N SER A 167 5.02 -1.39 26.56
CA SER A 167 6.44 -1.08 26.80
C SER A 167 7.01 -1.79 28.03
N ASP A 168 6.19 -2.03 29.05
CA ASP A 168 6.57 -2.67 30.31
C ASP A 168 6.05 -4.13 30.43
N GLY A 169 5.48 -4.68 29.37
CA GLY A 169 4.90 -6.04 29.34
C GLY A 169 3.60 -6.14 28.55
N GLU A 170 3.21 -7.37 28.20
CA GLU A 170 2.12 -7.64 27.25
C GLU A 170 0.71 -7.60 27.86
N GLU A 171 0.57 -7.76 29.19
CA GLU A 171 -0.73 -7.82 29.90
C GLU A 171 -1.16 -6.49 30.55
N ASN A 172 -0.65 -5.37 30.05
CA ASN A 172 -0.81 -4.06 30.69
C ASN A 172 -1.96 -3.21 30.13
N LEU A 173 -2.61 -3.64 29.04
CA LEU A 173 -3.75 -2.93 28.46
C LEU A 173 -5.07 -3.49 29.04
N VAL A 174 -5.72 -2.71 29.91
CA VAL A 174 -7.07 -3.07 30.41
C VAL A 174 -8.17 -2.57 29.46
N GLU A 175 -8.04 -1.34 28.96
CA GLU A 175 -8.98 -0.74 28.01
C GLU A 175 -8.30 0.39 27.23
N GLY A 176 -8.61 0.54 25.94
CA GLY A 176 -8.20 1.67 25.10
C GLY A 176 -9.37 2.31 24.37
N ARG A 177 -9.67 3.58 24.68
CA ARG A 177 -10.71 4.36 23.98
C ARG A 177 -10.08 5.47 23.13
N PHE A 178 -10.30 5.41 21.82
CA PHE A 178 -9.71 6.34 20.87
C PHE A 178 -10.78 7.14 20.13
N ASN A 179 -10.64 8.46 20.10
CA ASN A 179 -11.44 9.34 19.25
C ASN A 179 -10.60 9.78 18.05
N LEU A 180 -10.97 9.33 16.84
CA LEU A 180 -10.24 9.61 15.61
C LEU A 180 -10.91 10.75 14.84
N ILE A 181 -10.35 11.95 14.95
CA ILE A 181 -10.76 13.10 14.13
C ILE A 181 -10.03 13.03 12.79
N ARG A 182 -10.76 12.65 11.75
CA ARG A 182 -10.20 12.41 10.42
C ARG A 182 -10.50 13.55 9.46
N ARG A 183 -9.53 13.88 8.61
CA ARG A 183 -9.77 14.76 7.45
C ARG A 183 -10.77 14.12 6.48
N SER A 184 -11.53 14.95 5.77
CA SER A 184 -12.52 14.52 4.77
C SER A 184 -11.86 14.03 3.47
N ASN A 185 -10.91 14.79 2.92
CA ASN A 185 -10.23 14.52 1.66
C ASN A 185 -8.76 14.96 1.73
N ASP A 186 -7.93 14.46 0.82
CA ASP A 186 -6.55 14.93 0.67
C ASP A 186 -6.52 16.28 -0.04
N VAL A 187 -5.45 17.06 0.17
CA VAL A 187 -5.24 18.34 -0.55
C VAL A 187 -5.28 18.15 -2.08
N SER A 188 -4.85 16.99 -2.58
CA SER A 188 -4.86 16.65 -4.00
C SER A 188 -6.22 16.17 -4.53
N GLN A 189 -7.22 15.97 -3.68
CA GLN A 189 -8.54 15.45 -4.07
C GLN A 189 -9.57 16.58 -4.17
N SER A 190 -10.10 16.79 -5.37
CA SER A 190 -11.10 17.84 -5.66
C SER A 190 -12.56 17.43 -5.38
N ASN A 191 -12.81 16.14 -5.14
CA ASN A 191 -14.16 15.59 -4.94
C ASN A 191 -14.35 15.14 -3.49
N LYS A 192 -15.62 14.97 -3.08
CA LYS A 192 -16.01 14.48 -1.73
C LYS A 192 -15.67 15.42 -0.58
N PHE A 193 -15.68 16.73 -0.84
CA PHE A 193 -15.63 17.74 0.22
C PHE A 193 -16.82 17.58 1.16
N VAL A 194 -16.56 17.62 2.47
CA VAL A 194 -17.59 17.62 3.49
C VAL A 194 -17.69 19.04 4.10
N PRO A 195 -18.83 19.73 3.99
CA PRO A 195 -18.98 21.12 4.45
C PRO A 195 -19.15 21.28 5.97
N ALA A 196 -19.28 20.18 6.71
CA ALA A 196 -19.46 20.17 8.16
C ALA A 196 -18.94 18.87 8.79
N PRO A 197 -18.58 18.83 10.08
CA PRO A 197 -18.18 17.59 10.73
C PRO A 197 -19.21 16.47 10.58
N GLN A 198 -18.75 15.26 10.27
CA GLN A 198 -19.57 14.05 10.25
C GLN A 198 -19.13 13.12 11.38
N VAL A 199 -20.11 12.51 12.05
CA VAL A 199 -19.87 11.52 13.10
C VAL A 199 -19.98 10.13 12.48
N GLY A 200 -18.92 9.32 12.66
CA GLY A 200 -18.93 7.93 12.23
C GLY A 200 -19.82 7.06 13.13
N ALA A 201 -20.36 5.98 12.58
CA ALA A 201 -21.08 4.97 13.35
C ALA A 201 -20.13 3.87 13.83
N HIS A 202 -20.50 3.23 14.94
CA HIS A 202 -19.89 1.98 15.36
C HIS A 202 -20.46 0.83 14.52
N GLY A 203 -19.57 0.08 13.87
CA GLY A 203 -19.92 -1.10 13.07
C GLY A 203 -19.69 -2.43 13.81
N ASP A 204 -19.04 -2.39 14.97
CA ASP A 204 -18.71 -3.54 15.79
C ASP A 204 -19.07 -3.26 17.26
N ASN A 205 -19.65 -4.24 17.95
CA ASN A 205 -20.13 -4.06 19.33
C ASN A 205 -18.99 -4.06 20.37
N VAL A 206 -17.85 -4.65 20.03
CA VAL A 206 -16.66 -4.73 20.89
C VAL A 206 -15.71 -3.60 20.54
N TYR A 207 -15.35 -3.49 19.28
CA TYR A 207 -14.30 -2.56 18.82
C TYR A 207 -14.84 -1.18 18.43
N GLY A 208 -16.16 -1.01 18.32
CA GLY A 208 -16.77 0.23 17.84
C GLY A 208 -16.52 0.43 16.36
N THR A 209 -15.40 1.05 15.98
CA THR A 209 -15.05 1.31 14.57
C THR A 209 -14.01 0.32 14.05
N HIS A 210 -13.93 0.14 12.73
CA HIS A 210 -12.95 -0.73 12.08
C HIS A 210 -11.48 -0.41 12.47
N HIS A 211 -11.17 0.82 12.90
CA HIS A 211 -9.79 1.18 13.28
C HIS A 211 -9.30 0.39 14.50
N ALA A 212 -10.15 0.17 15.50
CA ALA A 212 -9.81 -0.62 16.67
C ALA A 212 -9.81 -2.12 16.33
N GLN A 213 -10.74 -2.58 15.50
CA GLN A 213 -10.76 -3.96 15.01
C GLN A 213 -9.49 -4.32 14.22
N ASP A 214 -9.05 -3.42 13.32
CA ASP A 214 -7.81 -3.59 12.55
C ASP A 214 -6.58 -3.59 13.48
N ALA A 215 -6.63 -2.81 14.58
CA ALA A 215 -5.54 -2.76 15.55
C ALA A 215 -5.44 -4.05 16.37
N ALA A 216 -6.57 -4.55 16.87
CA ALA A 216 -6.64 -5.84 17.55
C ALA A 216 -6.14 -6.97 16.62
N SER A 217 -6.63 -6.99 15.38
CA SER A 217 -6.19 -7.96 14.35
C SER A 217 -4.69 -7.89 14.06
N LEU A 218 -4.09 -6.69 14.10
CA LEU A 218 -2.65 -6.52 13.96
C LEU A 218 -1.90 -7.13 15.16
N PHE A 219 -2.35 -6.89 16.39
CA PHE A 219 -1.72 -7.43 17.58
C PHE A 219 -1.90 -8.96 17.72
N THR A 220 -2.98 -9.53 17.17
CA THR A 220 -3.12 -10.99 17.04
C THR A 220 -1.98 -11.63 16.25
N THR A 221 -1.31 -10.89 15.34
CA THR A 221 -0.13 -11.41 14.63
C THR A 221 1.08 -11.66 15.56
N LEU A 222 1.06 -11.09 16.76
CA LEU A 222 2.02 -11.32 17.84
C LEU A 222 1.50 -12.31 18.89
N ASN A 223 0.34 -12.94 18.63
CA ASN A 223 -0.41 -13.76 19.59
C ASN A 223 -0.89 -12.98 20.83
N LEU A 224 -1.12 -11.67 20.68
CA LEU A 224 -1.71 -10.83 21.72
C LEU A 224 -3.22 -10.70 21.51
N ASP A 225 -3.97 -10.85 22.59
CA ASP A 225 -5.42 -10.64 22.65
C ASP A 225 -5.68 -9.34 23.43
N LEU A 226 -5.90 -8.24 22.68
CA LEU A 226 -5.98 -6.86 23.17
C LEU A 226 -7.31 -6.20 22.81
#